data_AF-A0AAP0I6P7-F1
#
_entry.id   AF-A0AAP0I6P7-F1
#
_cell.length_a   1.000
_cell.length_b   1.000
_cell.length_c   1.000
_cell.angle_alpha   90.00
_cell.angle_beta   90.00
_cell.angle_gamma   90.00
#
_symmetry.space_group_name_H-M   'P 1'
#
loop_
_entity.id
_entity.type
_entity.pdbx_description
1 polymer ?
#
loop_
_entity_poly.entity_id
_entity_poly.type
_entity_poly.pdbx_seq_one_letter_code
_entity_poly.pdbx_strand_id
1 'polypeptide(L)'
;MTLSVLLKKICYCGSKSFPTDLPKGHIRVRVGKNVLCKFELEAYFLDHPLFEQLLQLSGEEFGYSYDGALRIACEIDLFQYLVELLRTRNPLTNYMELKDLVSKFNSDHR
;
A
#
# COMPACT_ATOMS: atom_id res chain seq x y z
N MET A 1 13.56 -5.71 -14.46
CA MET A 1 13.26 -5.85 -13.02
C MET A 1 11.79 -6.22 -12.89
N THR A 2 11.49 -7.46 -12.52
CA THR A 2 10.12 -8.00 -12.47
C THR A 2 9.31 -7.40 -11.32
N LEU A 3 7.99 -7.28 -11.50
CA LEU A 3 7.00 -6.81 -10.51
C LEU A 3 7.18 -7.39 -9.09
N SER A 4 7.77 -8.57 -8.98
CA SER A 4 8.00 -9.34 -7.76
C SER A 4 8.93 -8.69 -6.71
N VAL A 5 9.69 -7.65 -7.06
CA VAL A 5 10.68 -7.05 -6.12
C VAL A 5 10.09 -5.91 -5.28
N LEU A 6 9.09 -5.17 -5.78
CA LEU A 6 8.61 -3.93 -5.15
C LEU A 6 7.31 -4.10 -4.37
N LEU A 7 6.45 -5.01 -4.83
CA LEU A 7 5.18 -5.30 -4.18
C LEU A 7 4.83 -6.77 -4.35
N LYS A 8 4.87 -7.51 -3.24
CA LYS A 8 4.46 -8.91 -3.24
C LYS A 8 3.08 -9.03 -2.60
N LYS A 9 2.06 -9.31 -3.43
CA LYS A 9 0.71 -9.62 -2.97
C LYS A 9 0.68 -11.00 -2.32
N ILE A 10 0.21 -11.07 -1.09
CA ILE A 10 0.06 -12.29 -0.31
C ILE A 10 -1.41 -12.36 0.11
N CYS A 11 -2.25 -12.96 -0.74
CA CYS A 11 -3.65 -13.21 -0.43
C CYS A 11 -3.80 -14.69 -0.05
N TYR A 12 -4.00 -14.97 1.25
CA TYR A 12 -4.33 -16.32 1.73
C TYR A 12 -5.55 -16.26 2.64
N CYS A 13 -6.62 -16.98 2.28
CA CYS A 13 -7.68 -17.37 3.22
C CYS A 13 -7.15 -18.53 4.08
N GLY A 14 -6.37 -18.24 5.12
CA GLY A 14 -5.88 -19.29 6.01
C GLY A 14 -4.74 -18.87 6.93
N SER A 15 -4.78 -19.41 8.15
CA SER A 15 -3.94 -19.14 9.33
C SER A 15 -2.45 -19.52 9.19
N LYS A 16 -1.79 -19.18 8.07
CA LYS A 16 -0.33 -19.26 8.01
C LYS A 16 0.26 -17.91 8.42
N SER A 17 1.07 -17.96 9.48
CA SER A 17 1.93 -16.87 9.91
C SER A 17 2.77 -16.40 8.73
N PHE A 18 3.07 -15.10 8.71
CA PHE A 18 3.98 -14.57 7.71
C PHE A 18 5.35 -15.25 7.85
N PRO A 19 6.12 -15.45 6.76
CA PRO A 19 7.50 -15.90 6.87
C PRO A 19 8.23 -14.99 7.87
N THR A 20 8.96 -15.52 8.84
CA THR A 20 9.50 -14.67 9.91
C THR A 20 10.46 -13.60 9.38
N ASP A 21 11.14 -13.90 8.27
CA ASP A 21 12.17 -13.04 7.69
C ASP A 21 11.65 -12.22 6.51
N LEU A 22 11.64 -10.89 6.68
CA LEU A 22 11.50 -9.91 5.60
C LEU A 22 12.89 -9.49 5.12
N PRO A 23 13.09 -9.26 3.81
CA PRO A 23 14.30 -8.61 3.34
C PRO A 23 14.49 -7.24 4.01
N LYS A 24 15.73 -6.83 4.26
CA LYS A 24 16.02 -5.51 4.82
C LYS A 24 15.39 -4.43 3.95
N GLY A 25 14.79 -3.42 4.60
CA GLY A 25 14.12 -2.33 3.92
C GLY A 25 12.74 -2.68 3.36
N HIS A 26 12.16 -3.82 3.75
CA HIS A 26 10.77 -4.17 3.42
C HIS A 26 9.89 -4.19 4.67
N ILE A 27 8.61 -3.91 4.48
CA ILE A 27 7.60 -3.91 5.53
C ILE A 27 6.39 -4.74 5.10
N ARG A 28 5.56 -5.12 6.08
CA ARG A 28 4.25 -5.75 5.86
C ARG A 28 3.13 -4.78 6.11
N VAL A 29 2.22 -4.70 5.14
CA VAL A 29 0.99 -3.92 5.25
C VAL A 29 -0.23 -4.81 5.02
N ARG A 30 -1.31 -4.54 5.76
CA ARG A 30 -2.63 -5.12 5.54
C ARG A 30 -3.50 -4.05 4.87
N VAL A 31 -4.02 -4.34 3.68
CA VAL A 31 -4.76 -3.36 2.87
C VAL A 31 -6.16 -3.89 2.59
N GLY A 32 -7.15 -3.00 2.71
CA GLY A 32 -8.54 -3.29 2.37
C GLY A 32 -9.52 -2.93 3.48
N LYS A 33 -10.72 -2.50 3.08
CA LYS A 33 -11.82 -2.14 3.98
C LYS A 33 -12.69 -3.35 4.36
N ASN A 34 -13.19 -4.08 3.36
CA ASN A 34 -14.06 -5.25 3.57
C ASN A 34 -13.30 -6.58 3.52
N VAL A 35 -12.36 -6.71 2.59
CA VAL A 35 -11.49 -7.87 2.43
C VAL A 35 -10.06 -7.40 2.63
N LEU A 36 -9.31 -8.05 3.53
CA LEU A 36 -7.92 -7.71 3.81
C LEU A 36 -6.99 -8.58 2.97
N CYS A 37 -6.08 -7.96 2.21
CA CYS A 37 -4.93 -8.65 1.62
C CYS A 37 -3.63 -8.12 2.25
N LYS A 38 -2.64 -9.01 2.35
CA LYS A 38 -1.34 -8.69 2.91
C LYS A 38 -0.37 -8.38 1.78
N PHE A 39 0.48 -7.39 1.98
CA PHE A 39 1.51 -7.02 1.03
C PHE A 39 2.87 -6.90 1.71
N GLU A 40 3.92 -7.29 1.00
CA GLU A 40 5.30 -6.90 1.31
C GLU A 40 5.69 -5.75 0.38
N LEU A 41 6.15 -4.64 0.95
CA LEU A 41 6.40 -3.36 0.28
C LEU A 41 7.78 -2.85 0.70
N GLU A 42 8.51 -2.18 -0.19
CA GLU A 42 9.72 -1.44 0.19
C GLU A 42 9.37 -0.27 1.14
N ALA A 43 10.09 -0.16 2.24
CA ALA A 43 9.81 0.80 3.31
C ALA A 43 9.87 2.26 2.83
N TYR A 44 10.70 2.56 1.83
CA TYR A 44 10.88 3.92 1.30
C TYR A 44 9.58 4.50 0.71
N PHE A 45 8.63 3.66 0.30
CA PHE A 45 7.35 4.15 -0.19
C PHE A 45 6.55 4.89 0.89
N LEU A 46 6.78 4.58 2.17
CA LEU A 46 6.13 5.26 3.29
C LEU A 46 6.53 6.73 3.41
N ASP A 47 7.71 7.11 2.90
CA ASP A 47 8.21 8.49 2.92
C ASP A 47 7.56 9.36 1.82
N HIS A 48 6.67 8.80 0.99
CA HIS A 48 6.00 9.54 -0.07
C HIS A 48 4.72 10.23 0.45
N PRO A 49 4.43 11.50 0.08
CA PRO A 49 3.27 12.24 0.59
C PRO A 49 1.91 11.53 0.41
N LEU A 50 1.72 10.84 -0.72
CA LEU A 50 0.51 10.02 -0.93
C LEU A 50 0.37 8.87 0.09
N PHE A 51 1.48 8.26 0.50
CA PHE A 51 1.47 7.26 1.57
C PHE A 51 1.21 7.91 2.92
N GLU A 52 1.82 9.06 3.23
CA GLU A 52 1.52 9.80 4.47
C GLU A 52 0.03 10.12 4.61
N GLN A 53 -0.60 10.62 3.55
CA GLN A 53 -2.05 10.87 3.58
C GLN A 53 -2.86 9.58 3.77
N LEU A 54 -2.49 8.47 3.12
CA LEU A 54 -3.13 7.17 3.36
C LEU A 54 -2.96 6.70 4.80
N LEU A 55 -1.79 6.89 5.39
CA LEU A 55 -1.49 6.50 6.77
C LEU A 55 -2.29 7.34 7.76
N GLN A 56 -2.43 8.63 7.50
CA GLN A 56 -3.29 9.52 8.30
C GLN A 56 -4.74 9.02 8.27
N LEU A 57 -5.31 8.80 7.09
CA LEU A 57 -6.67 8.26 6.94
C LEU A 57 -6.81 6.90 7.64
N SER A 58 -5.78 6.07 7.58
CA SER A 58 -5.77 4.76 8.23
C SER A 58 -5.72 4.86 9.75
N GLY A 59 -4.98 5.83 10.29
CA GLY A 59 -4.94 6.13 11.72
C GLY A 59 -6.27 6.69 12.21
N GLU A 60 -6.96 7.50 11.41
CA GLU A 60 -8.32 7.98 11.71
C GLU A 60 -9.36 6.84 11.68
N GLU A 61 -9.26 5.92 10.71
CA GLU A 61 -10.21 4.81 10.54
C GLU A 61 -10.01 3.69 11.57
N PHE A 62 -8.76 3.33 11.87
CA PHE A 62 -8.44 2.14 12.69
C PHE A 62 -7.77 2.46 14.03
N GLY A 63 -7.39 3.72 14.28
CA GLY A 63 -6.53 4.10 15.40
C GLY A 63 -5.07 3.67 15.20
N TYR A 64 -4.25 3.91 16.22
CA TYR A 64 -2.81 3.58 16.23
C TYR A 64 -2.49 2.21 16.85
N SER A 65 -3.49 1.36 17.08
CA SER A 65 -3.31 0.03 17.70
C SER A 65 -3.06 -1.02 16.62
N TYR A 66 -1.80 -1.47 16.49
CA TYR A 66 -1.38 -2.40 15.43
C TYR A 66 -0.97 -3.76 15.98
N ASP A 67 -1.67 -4.83 15.60
CA ASP A 67 -1.29 -6.23 15.83
C ASP A 67 -0.19 -6.65 14.83
N GLY A 68 0.99 -6.08 15.00
CA GLY A 68 2.21 -6.45 14.28
C GLY A 68 2.26 -6.14 12.78
N ALA A 69 1.29 -5.40 12.22
CA ALA A 69 1.32 -4.95 10.83
C ALA A 69 0.56 -3.64 10.64
N LEU A 70 1.08 -2.79 9.74
CA LEU A 70 0.46 -1.52 9.38
C LEU A 70 -0.81 -1.77 8.59
N ARG A 71 -1.93 -1.17 9.00
CA ARG A 71 -3.21 -1.29 8.30
C ARG A 71 -3.43 -0.07 7.42
N ILE A 72 -3.76 -0.28 6.15
CA ILE A 72 -4.00 0.78 5.16
C ILE A 72 -5.47 0.79 4.75
N ALA A 73 -6.13 1.92 5.00
CA ALA A 73 -7.53 2.21 4.73
C ALA A 73 -7.80 2.58 3.27
N CYS A 74 -7.52 1.67 2.33
CA CYS A 74 -7.86 1.88 0.92
C CYS A 74 -8.29 0.60 0.22
N GLU A 75 -8.86 0.75 -0.97
CA GLU A 75 -9.16 -0.38 -1.84
C GLU A 75 -7.87 -1.06 -2.30
N ILE A 76 -7.93 -2.38 -2.43
CA ILE A 76 -6.77 -3.19 -2.81
C ILE A 76 -6.22 -2.76 -4.17
N ASP A 77 -7.10 -2.53 -5.14
CA ASP A 77 -6.70 -2.19 -6.50
C ASP A 77 -6.12 -0.77 -6.59
N LEU A 78 -6.69 0.19 -5.85
CA LEU A 78 -6.14 1.54 -5.71
C LEU A 78 -4.74 1.51 -5.08
N PHE A 79 -4.51 0.65 -4.08
CA PHE A 79 -3.19 0.50 -3.47
C PHE A 79 -2.16 -0.06 -4.45
N GLN A 80 -2.52 -1.09 -5.22
CA GLN A 80 -1.64 -1.65 -6.24
C GLN A 80 -1.33 -0.60 -7.33
N TYR A 81 -2.33 0.18 -7.74
CA TYR A 81 -2.15 1.28 -8.68
C TYR A 81 -1.20 2.36 -8.15
N LEU A 82 -1.34 2.76 -6.88
CA LEU A 82 -0.44 3.73 -6.25
C LEU A 82 1.01 3.23 -6.26
N VAL A 83 1.26 2.00 -5.82
CA VAL A 83 2.63 1.47 -5.77
C VAL A 83 3.24 1.38 -7.17
N GLU A 84 2.44 0.98 -8.17
CA GLU A 84 2.87 0.96 -9.57
C GLU A 84 3.17 2.38 -10.09
N LEU A 85 2.34 3.37 -9.72
CA LEU A 85 2.55 4.76 -10.08
C LEU A 85 3.88 5.29 -9.50
N LEU A 86 4.13 5.06 -8.22
CA LEU A 86 5.36 5.50 -7.55
C LEU A 86 6.61 4.79 -8.09
N ARG A 87 6.45 3.53 -8.56
CA ARG A 87 7.52 2.80 -9.24
C ARG A 87 7.98 3.49 -10.53
N THR A 88 7.06 4.13 -11.26
CA THR A 88 7.42 4.83 -12.52
C THR A 88 8.34 6.04 -12.30
N ARG A 89 8.62 6.43 -11.03
CA ARG A 89 9.44 7.59 -10.65
C ARG A 89 9.03 8.87 -11.38
N ASN A 90 7.74 9.01 -11.69
CA ASN A 90 7.23 10.22 -12.29
C ASN A 90 7.25 11.34 -11.23
N PRO A 91 8.03 12.42 -11.41
CA PRO A 91 8.16 13.48 -10.40
C PRO A 91 6.83 14.19 -10.10
N LEU A 92 5.82 14.07 -10.96
CA LEU A 92 4.48 14.61 -10.71
C LEU A 92 3.77 13.92 -9.54
N THR A 93 4.17 12.70 -9.16
CA THR A 93 3.53 12.00 -8.03
C THR A 93 3.81 12.70 -6.70
N ASN A 94 4.93 13.41 -6.58
CA ASN A 94 5.30 14.15 -5.36
C ASN A 94 4.38 15.36 -5.09
N TYR A 95 3.69 15.85 -6.12
CA TYR A 95 2.75 16.97 -6.02
C TYR A 95 1.28 16.54 -6.13
N MET A 96 1.04 15.24 -6.28
CA MET A 96 -0.31 14.69 -6.42
C MET A 96 -0.96 14.58 -5.05
N GLU A 97 -2.22 14.99 -4.93
CA GLU A 97 -3.02 14.73 -3.73
C GLU A 97 -3.80 13.42 -3.87
N LEU A 98 -4.28 12.84 -2.76
CA LEU A 98 -5.06 11.60 -2.81
C LEU A 98 -6.30 11.70 -3.70
N LYS A 99 -6.96 12.86 -3.76
CA LYS A 99 -8.11 13.08 -4.65
C LYS A 99 -7.74 12.93 -6.13
N ASP A 100 -6.55 13.37 -6.52
CA ASP A 100 -6.07 13.30 -7.89
C ASP A 100 -5.70 11.86 -8.25
N LEU A 101 -5.09 11.14 -7.29
CA LEU A 101 -4.81 9.71 -7.41
C LEU A 101 -6.11 8.92 -7.65
N VAL A 102 -7.14 9.14 -6.85
CA VAL A 102 -8.43 8.45 -6.99
C VAL A 102 -9.10 8.80 -8.31
N SER A 103 -9.08 10.08 -8.70
CA SER A 103 -9.65 10.54 -9.97
C SER A 103 -8.95 9.90 -11.17
N LYS A 104 -7.62 9.79 -11.11
CA LYS A 104 -6.82 9.15 -12.14
C LYS A 104 -7.08 7.64 -12.19
N PHE A 105 -7.11 6.97 -11.05
CA PHE A 105 -7.43 5.54 -10.95
C PHE A 105 -8.79 5.21 -11.60
N ASN A 106 -9.83 5.99 -11.27
CA ASN A 106 -11.16 5.82 -11.82
C ASN A 106 -11.21 6.08 -13.34
N SER A 107 -10.37 6.98 -13.85
CA SER A 107 -10.31 7.29 -15.28
C SER A 107 -9.58 6.20 -16.07
N ASP A 108 -8.51 5.63 -15.50
CA ASP A 108 -7.71 4.58 -16.13
C ASP A 108 -8.43 3.21 -16.16
N HIS A 109 -9.41 2.99 -15.27
CA HIS A 109 -10.18 1.74 -15.15
C HIS A 109 -11.61 1.83 -15.70
N ARG A 110 -11.93 2.88 -16.45
CA ARG A 110 -13.23 3.07 -17.10
C ARG A 110 -13.30 2.46 -18.50
#